data_AF-A0A2S6FUA0-F1
#
_entry.id   AF-A0A2S6FUA0-F1
#
_cell.length_a   1.000
_cell.length_b   1.000
_cell.length_c   1.000
_cell.angle_alpha   90.00
_cell.angle_beta   90.00
_cell.angle_gamma   90.00
#
_symmetry.space_group_name_H-M   'P 1'
#
loop_
_entity.id
_entity.type
_entity.pdbx_description
1 polymer ?
#
loop_
_entity_poly.entity_id
_entity_poly.type
_entity_poly.pdbx_seq_one_letter_code
_entity_poly.pdbx_strand_id
1 'polypeptide(L)'
;MKIAIMGASDSVEKIYKVLSTEHKDIEFVKYAEDEIKKLIDMTRDIDSEIDGIFLTGIGVYSEITSKVRFEKPVVYTERGIIGIIKALLEFYVECDDTKNTRIALDIIEEKDLIEVLNEFNIQVKSYDIQKYLPSKNEGDYLKYYLEKYQSGDIDCIFTSFGYIYNYFKKHNIPVYRIQATNIDIKNRFFKLKNSVSLTKRVKFSNPLQVWDE
;
A
#
# COMPACT_ATOMS: atom_id res chain seq x y z
N MET A 1 -21.16 -1.55 -10.82
CA MET A 1 -19.72 -1.81 -11.08
C MET A 1 -19.19 -2.54 -9.87
N LYS A 2 -18.41 -3.61 -10.05
CA LYS A 2 -17.88 -4.42 -8.94
C LYS A 2 -16.36 -4.30 -8.88
N ILE A 3 -15.82 -3.81 -7.76
CA ILE A 3 -14.38 -3.53 -7.61
C ILE A 3 -13.82 -4.35 -6.46
N ALA A 4 -12.77 -5.12 -6.73
CA ALA A 4 -12.02 -5.83 -5.69
C ALA A 4 -11.00 -4.89 -5.05
N ILE A 5 -10.95 -4.85 -3.72
CA ILE A 5 -9.91 -4.17 -2.94
C ILE A 5 -9.06 -5.25 -2.28
N MET A 6 -7.76 -5.32 -2.59
CA MET A 6 -6.92 -6.44 -2.19
C MET A 6 -5.59 -6.01 -1.57
N GLY A 7 -5.23 -6.62 -0.44
CA GLY A 7 -3.97 -6.36 0.25
C GLY A 7 -4.06 -6.45 1.77
N ALA A 8 -3.12 -5.79 2.45
CA ALA A 8 -3.05 -5.77 3.91
C ALA A 8 -4.35 -5.25 4.53
N SER A 9 -4.79 -5.90 5.60
CA SER A 9 -6.14 -5.78 6.16
C SER A 9 -6.48 -4.35 6.58
N ASP A 10 -5.52 -3.66 7.22
CA ASP A 10 -5.65 -2.25 7.64
C ASP A 10 -5.91 -1.31 6.46
N SER A 11 -5.23 -1.60 5.35
CA SER A 11 -5.22 -0.79 4.15
C SER A 11 -6.48 -1.06 3.31
N VAL A 12 -6.92 -2.32 3.24
CA VAL A 12 -8.20 -2.69 2.60
C VAL A 12 -9.36 -1.98 3.29
N GLU A 13 -9.41 -2.03 4.62
CA GLU A 13 -10.50 -1.40 5.38
C GLU A 13 -10.49 0.13 5.20
N LYS A 14 -9.31 0.76 5.22
CA LYS A 14 -9.18 2.19 4.94
C LYS A 14 -9.70 2.56 3.55
N ILE A 15 -9.27 1.84 2.51
CA ILE A 15 -9.71 2.09 1.13
C ILE A 15 -11.22 1.89 1.02
N TYR A 16 -11.74 0.79 1.57
CA TYR A 16 -13.16 0.50 1.58
C TYR A 16 -13.96 1.64 2.22
N LYS A 17 -13.57 2.10 3.41
CA LYS A 17 -14.25 3.18 4.12
C LYS A 17 -14.24 4.49 3.32
N VAL A 18 -13.09 4.86 2.75
CA VAL A 18 -12.97 6.08 1.94
C VAL A 18 -13.87 6.02 0.71
N LEU A 19 -13.86 4.92 -0.03
CA LEU A 19 -14.56 4.81 -1.32
C LEU A 19 -16.05 4.51 -1.17
N SER A 20 -16.44 3.60 -0.28
CA SER A 20 -17.84 3.23 -0.06
C SER A 20 -18.68 4.37 0.52
N THR A 21 -18.04 5.37 1.14
CA THR A 21 -18.73 6.59 1.60
C THR A 21 -19.16 7.46 0.42
N GLU A 22 -18.36 7.54 -0.64
CA GLU A 22 -18.56 8.46 -1.77
C GLU A 22 -19.21 7.79 -2.99
N HIS A 23 -19.08 6.47 -3.14
CA HIS A 23 -19.53 5.72 -4.31
C HIS A 23 -20.55 4.65 -3.92
N LYS A 24 -21.80 5.08 -3.69
CA LYS A 24 -22.91 4.19 -3.30
C LYS A 24 -23.40 3.28 -4.44
N ASP A 25 -23.05 3.61 -5.68
CA ASP A 25 -23.38 2.89 -6.90
C ASP A 25 -22.37 1.76 -7.25
N ILE A 26 -21.30 1.64 -6.46
CA ILE A 26 -20.22 0.70 -6.71
C ILE A 26 -20.17 -0.32 -5.57
N GLU A 27 -20.18 -1.59 -5.95
CA GLU A 27 -19.97 -2.69 -5.02
C GLU A 27 -18.47 -2.90 -4.82
N PHE A 28 -18.02 -2.83 -3.56
CA PHE A 28 -16.64 -3.06 -3.19
C PHE A 28 -16.51 -4.40 -2.47
N VAL A 29 -15.71 -5.31 -3.02
CA VAL A 29 -15.42 -6.63 -2.45
C VAL A 29 -14.05 -6.59 -1.79
N LYS A 30 -13.98 -6.96 -0.50
CA LYS A 30 -12.76 -6.91 0.30
C LYS A 30 -12.02 -8.25 0.25
N TYR A 31 -10.77 -8.23 -0.17
CA TYR A 31 -9.81 -9.33 -0.07
C TYR A 31 -8.67 -8.89 0.87
N ALA A 32 -8.95 -8.96 2.18
CA ALA A 32 -8.05 -8.54 3.24
C ALA A 32 -7.21 -9.71 3.72
N GLU A 33 -5.91 -9.67 3.47
CA GLU A 33 -4.94 -10.68 3.91
C GLU A 33 -3.56 -10.04 4.02
N ASP A 34 -2.89 -10.28 5.15
CA ASP A 34 -1.60 -9.67 5.46
C ASP A 34 -0.44 -10.48 4.88
N GLU A 35 -0.63 -11.79 4.66
CA GLU A 35 0.39 -12.64 4.04
C GLU A 35 0.29 -12.63 2.52
N ILE A 36 1.32 -12.13 1.83
CA ILE A 36 1.29 -12.00 0.37
C ILE A 36 1.02 -13.32 -0.38
N LYS A 37 1.48 -14.45 0.17
CA LYS A 37 1.29 -15.78 -0.44
C LYS A 37 -0.19 -16.15 -0.54
N LYS A 38 -0.93 -15.98 0.56
CA LYS A 38 -2.36 -16.25 0.61
C LYS A 38 -3.14 -15.30 -0.30
N LEU A 39 -2.72 -14.04 -0.36
CA LEU A 39 -3.33 -13.05 -1.24
C LEU A 39 -3.16 -13.39 -2.74
N ILE A 40 -2.00 -13.95 -3.12
CA ILE A 40 -1.77 -14.44 -4.49
C ILE A 40 -2.77 -15.56 -4.83
N ASP A 41 -3.00 -16.50 -3.91
CA ASP A 41 -3.95 -17.58 -4.12
C ASP A 41 -5.39 -17.03 -4.28
N MET A 42 -5.81 -16.10 -3.42
CA MET A 42 -7.11 -15.41 -3.56
C MET A 42 -7.26 -14.66 -4.89
N THR A 43 -6.15 -14.19 -5.48
CA THR A 43 -6.18 -13.49 -6.77
C THR A 43 -6.47 -14.43 -7.93
N ARG A 44 -6.04 -15.70 -7.85
CA ARG A 44 -6.31 -16.69 -8.92
C ARG A 44 -7.79 -17.05 -9.01
N ASP A 45 -8.47 -17.02 -7.86
CA ASP A 45 -9.89 -17.35 -7.74
C ASP A 45 -10.78 -16.09 -7.71
N ILE A 46 -10.28 -14.97 -8.24
CA ILE A 46 -11.04 -13.72 -8.23
C ILE A 46 -12.31 -13.86 -9.09
N ASP A 47 -13.42 -13.37 -8.55
CA ASP A 47 -14.72 -13.46 -9.19
C ASP A 47 -14.71 -12.81 -10.58
N SER A 48 -15.16 -13.55 -11.60
CA SER A 48 -15.26 -13.12 -12.99
C SER A 48 -16.09 -11.84 -13.19
N GLU A 49 -17.03 -11.57 -12.28
CA GLU A 49 -17.87 -10.37 -12.25
C GLU A 49 -17.12 -9.10 -11.83
N ILE A 50 -15.90 -9.23 -11.29
CA ILE A 50 -15.07 -8.08 -10.93
C ILE A 50 -14.70 -7.29 -12.19
N ASP A 51 -15.03 -6.00 -12.17
CA ASP A 51 -14.77 -5.06 -13.24
C ASP A 51 -13.35 -4.49 -13.19
N GLY A 52 -12.78 -4.37 -11.98
CA GLY A 52 -11.45 -3.80 -11.76
C GLY A 52 -10.90 -4.09 -10.36
N ILE A 53 -9.59 -3.98 -10.21
CA ILE A 53 -8.87 -4.38 -9.00
C ILE A 53 -8.09 -3.19 -8.44
N PHE A 54 -8.21 -2.97 -7.14
CA PHE A 54 -7.52 -1.95 -6.38
C PHE A 54 -6.61 -2.61 -5.34
N LEU A 55 -5.31 -2.59 -5.58
CA LEU A 55 -4.31 -3.11 -4.65
C LEU A 55 -3.85 -2.07 -3.62
N THR A 56 -3.58 -2.49 -2.39
CA THR A 56 -3.24 -1.58 -1.28
C THR A 56 -1.83 -1.01 -1.31
N GLY A 57 -1.01 -1.33 -2.33
CA GLY A 57 0.36 -0.83 -2.41
C GLY A 57 1.21 -1.49 -3.49
N ILE A 58 2.38 -0.88 -3.74
CA ILE A 58 3.31 -1.35 -4.77
C ILE A 58 3.86 -2.76 -4.50
N GLY A 59 4.19 -3.09 -3.25
CA GLY A 59 4.68 -4.43 -2.90
C GLY A 59 3.66 -5.53 -3.18
N VAL A 60 2.37 -5.25 -2.96
CA VAL A 60 1.29 -6.16 -3.32
C VAL A 60 1.18 -6.30 -4.84
N TYR A 61 1.23 -5.18 -5.55
CA TYR A 61 1.17 -5.16 -7.02
C TYR A 61 2.31 -5.94 -7.67
N SER A 62 3.55 -5.69 -7.29
CA SER A 62 4.72 -6.35 -7.87
C SER A 62 4.73 -7.85 -7.60
N GLU A 63 4.42 -8.25 -6.37
CA GLU A 63 4.39 -9.67 -6.00
C GLU A 63 3.30 -10.44 -6.73
N ILE A 64 2.10 -9.87 -6.85
CA ILE A 64 1.01 -10.52 -7.58
C ILE A 64 1.29 -10.54 -9.09
N THR A 65 1.70 -9.43 -9.69
CA THR A 65 1.93 -9.36 -11.14
C THR A 65 3.12 -10.22 -11.61
N SER A 66 4.05 -10.56 -10.71
CA SER A 66 5.12 -11.52 -11.01
C SER A 66 4.63 -12.96 -11.20
N LYS A 67 3.43 -13.30 -10.71
CA LYS A 67 2.88 -14.68 -10.65
C LYS A 67 1.52 -14.83 -11.32
N VAL A 68 0.77 -13.73 -11.46
CA VAL A 68 -0.60 -13.70 -11.97
C VAL A 68 -0.72 -12.60 -13.00
N ARG A 69 -1.29 -12.93 -14.16
CA ARG A 69 -1.63 -11.95 -15.19
C ARG A 69 -3.05 -11.44 -14.96
N PHE A 70 -3.19 -10.14 -14.77
CA PHE A 70 -4.51 -9.52 -14.66
C PHE A 70 -5.14 -9.28 -16.03
N GLU A 71 -6.38 -9.74 -16.22
CA GLU A 71 -7.20 -9.42 -17.39
C GLU A 71 -8.05 -8.16 -17.18
N LYS A 72 -8.26 -7.78 -15.92
CA LYS A 72 -9.04 -6.61 -15.52
C LYS A 72 -8.11 -5.43 -15.27
N PRO A 73 -8.58 -4.17 -15.44
CA PRO A 73 -7.81 -3.00 -15.03
C PRO A 73 -7.41 -3.08 -13.55
N VAL A 74 -6.13 -2.77 -13.28
CA VAL A 74 -5.57 -2.78 -11.94
C VAL A 74 -4.94 -1.44 -11.63
N VAL A 75 -5.16 -0.95 -10.42
CA VAL A 75 -4.41 0.16 -9.82
C VAL A 75 -3.87 -0.26 -8.47
N TYR A 76 -2.89 0.48 -7.97
CA TYR A 76 -2.44 0.37 -6.58
C TYR A 76 -2.30 1.75 -5.95
N THR A 77 -2.37 1.83 -4.62
CA THR A 77 -2.04 3.09 -3.93
C THR A 77 -0.54 3.34 -4.00
N GLU A 78 -0.15 4.51 -4.50
CA GLU A 78 1.17 5.07 -4.26
C GLU A 78 1.15 5.80 -2.91
N ARG A 79 2.26 5.77 -2.20
CA ARG A 79 2.43 6.49 -0.93
C ARG A 79 3.28 7.72 -1.23
N GLY A 80 2.64 8.89 -1.22
CA GLY A 80 3.32 10.17 -1.42
C GLY A 80 3.78 10.79 -0.10
N ILE A 81 4.42 11.95 -0.21
CA ILE A 81 4.94 12.76 0.91
C ILE A 81 3.92 12.98 2.04
N ILE A 82 2.62 13.09 1.72
CA ILE A 82 1.55 13.29 2.72
C ILE A 82 1.44 12.08 3.68
N GLY A 83 1.67 10.86 3.18
CA GLY A 83 1.70 9.66 4.03
C GLY A 83 2.86 9.67 5.02
N ILE A 84 4.02 10.20 4.58
CA ILE A 84 5.22 10.39 5.41
C ILE A 84 4.94 11.44 6.48
N ILE A 85 4.39 12.61 6.10
CA ILE A 85 4.00 13.69 7.02
C ILE A 85 3.09 13.14 8.12
N LYS A 86 2.02 12.41 7.76
CA LYS A 86 1.10 11.82 8.74
C LYS A 86 1.84 10.94 9.75
N ALA A 87 2.68 10.02 9.28
CA ALA A 87 3.39 9.08 10.14
C ALA A 87 4.41 9.80 11.05
N LEU A 88 5.12 10.80 10.52
CA LEU A 88 6.07 11.61 11.29
C LEU A 88 5.37 12.48 12.34
N LEU A 89 4.18 13.01 12.05
CA LEU A 89 3.39 13.74 13.04
C LEU A 89 2.89 12.84 14.16
N GLU A 90 2.42 11.62 13.83
CA GLU A 90 2.07 10.61 14.84
C GLU A 90 3.28 10.30 15.74
N PHE A 91 4.45 10.08 15.13
CA PHE A 91 5.71 9.90 15.86
C PHE A 91 6.06 11.10 16.74
N TYR A 92 5.96 12.32 16.21
CA TYR A 92 6.30 13.53 16.96
C TYR A 92 5.40 13.76 18.17
N VAL A 93 4.12 13.37 18.07
CA VAL A 93 3.16 13.48 19.17
C VAL A 93 3.34 12.37 20.21
N GLU A 94 3.70 11.17 19.80
CA GLU A 94 3.79 9.99 20.68
C GLU A 94 5.20 9.78 21.27
N CYS A 95 6.25 10.35 20.69
CA CYS A 95 7.64 10.17 21.12
C CYS A 95 8.15 11.38 21.90
N ASP A 96 8.45 11.20 23.18
CA ASP A 96 8.92 12.26 24.08
C ASP A 96 10.31 12.83 23.71
N ASP A 97 11.16 12.04 23.06
CA ASP A 97 12.54 12.44 22.70
C ASP A 97 12.88 12.08 21.26
N THR A 98 12.18 12.73 20.32
CA THR A 98 12.43 12.52 18.88
C THR A 98 13.89 12.78 18.53
N LYS A 99 14.52 13.79 19.14
CA LYS A 99 15.88 14.26 18.82
C LYS A 99 16.94 13.19 19.07
N ASN A 100 16.78 12.36 20.09
CA ASN A 100 17.72 11.27 20.37
C ASN A 100 17.29 9.92 19.79
N THR A 101 16.15 9.87 19.09
CA THR A 101 15.61 8.65 18.48
C THR A 101 16.21 8.39 17.11
N ARG A 102 16.62 7.15 16.85
CA ARG A 102 17.11 6.67 15.54
C ARG A 102 15.97 5.96 14.82
N ILE A 103 15.65 6.43 13.63
CA ILE A 103 14.51 5.94 12.87
C ILE A 103 14.96 5.14 11.65
N ALA A 104 14.14 4.19 11.20
CA ALA A 104 14.33 3.57 9.90
C ALA A 104 13.02 3.49 9.13
N LEU A 105 13.06 3.74 7.83
CA LEU A 105 11.87 3.88 6.98
C LEU A 105 12.00 3.02 5.71
N ASP A 106 10.87 2.56 5.16
CA ASP A 106 10.84 1.86 3.87
C ASP A 106 10.02 2.61 2.80
N ILE A 107 10.40 2.36 1.54
CA ILE A 107 9.67 2.79 0.33
C ILE A 107 9.41 4.31 0.28
N ILE A 108 10.39 5.11 0.68
CA ILE A 108 10.37 6.57 0.54
C ILE A 108 11.66 7.06 -0.12
N GLU A 109 11.56 8.17 -0.84
CA GLU A 109 12.74 8.87 -1.34
C GLU A 109 13.35 9.69 -0.20
N GLU A 110 14.68 9.66 -0.08
CA GLU A 110 15.39 10.36 1.00
C GLU A 110 15.14 11.86 0.99
N LYS A 111 15.05 12.46 -0.21
CA LYS A 111 14.71 13.89 -0.36
C LYS A 111 13.37 14.23 0.29
N ASP A 112 12.36 13.36 0.18
CA ASP A 112 11.02 13.62 0.69
C ASP A 112 11.03 13.57 2.23
N LEU A 113 11.81 12.64 2.81
CA LEU A 113 12.04 12.60 4.25
C LEU A 113 12.70 13.89 4.75
N ILE A 114 13.80 14.30 4.12
CA ILE A 114 14.55 15.50 4.51
C ILE A 114 13.68 16.75 4.40
N GLU A 115 12.91 16.89 3.33
CA GLU A 115 11.97 18.00 3.14
C GLU A 115 10.95 18.07 4.29
N VAL A 116 10.35 16.94 4.67
CA VAL A 116 9.36 16.91 5.75
C VAL A 116 10.01 17.19 7.11
N LEU A 117 11.16 16.60 7.41
CA LEU A 117 11.85 16.86 8.68
C LEU A 117 12.18 18.35 8.83
N ASN A 118 12.66 18.98 7.76
CA ASN A 118 13.00 20.40 7.76
C ASN A 118 11.75 21.30 7.86
N GLU A 119 10.72 21.05 7.07
CA GLU A 119 9.49 21.86 7.03
C GLU A 119 8.81 21.90 8.40
N PHE A 120 8.77 20.77 9.11
CA PHE A 120 8.12 20.64 10.41
C PHE A 120 9.08 20.78 11.60
N ASN A 121 10.34 21.11 11.37
CA ASN A 121 11.39 21.22 12.40
C ASN A 121 11.50 19.96 13.29
N ILE A 122 11.29 18.78 12.70
CA ILE A 122 11.40 17.50 13.40
C ILE A 122 12.88 17.08 13.37
N GLN A 123 13.46 16.90 14.55
CA GLN A 123 14.82 16.39 14.70
C GLN A 123 14.80 14.93 15.11
N VAL A 124 15.69 14.15 14.49
CA VAL A 124 15.99 12.75 14.83
C VAL A 124 17.50 12.56 14.94
N LYS A 125 17.94 11.57 15.71
CA LYS A 125 19.37 11.31 15.94
C LYS A 125 20.07 10.83 14.68
N SER A 126 19.42 9.92 13.97
CA SER A 126 19.82 9.43 12.65
C SER A 126 18.62 8.77 11.99
N TYR A 127 18.67 8.64 10.67
CA TYR A 127 17.70 7.87 9.92
C TYR A 127 18.40 6.86 9.01
N ASP A 128 17.68 5.79 8.68
CA ASP A 128 18.06 4.80 7.69
C ASP A 128 16.90 4.53 6.73
N ILE A 129 17.19 4.32 5.45
CA ILE A 129 16.16 4.13 4.41
C ILE A 129 16.38 2.81 3.71
N GLN A 130 15.44 1.90 3.93
CA GLN A 130 15.38 0.63 3.23
C GLN A 130 14.62 0.81 1.91
N LYS A 131 15.37 0.91 0.81
CA LYS A 131 14.79 0.99 -0.54
C LYS A 131 14.06 -0.31 -0.91
N TYR A 132 12.95 -0.15 -1.64
CA TYR A 132 12.24 -1.28 -2.21
C TYR A 132 13.07 -1.94 -3.33
N LEU A 133 13.32 -3.23 -3.17
CA LEU A 133 13.94 -4.10 -4.16
C LEU A 133 12.95 -5.21 -4.54
N PRO A 134 12.58 -5.34 -5.83
CA PRO A 134 11.67 -6.40 -6.30
C PRO A 134 12.17 -7.83 -6.05
N SER A 135 13.47 -8.01 -5.83
CA SER A 135 14.07 -9.31 -5.52
C SER A 135 13.93 -9.75 -4.06
N LYS A 136 13.53 -8.83 -3.16
CA LYS A 136 13.34 -9.11 -1.74
C LYS A 136 11.90 -9.43 -1.44
N ASN A 137 11.67 -10.48 -0.67
CA ASN A 137 10.35 -10.81 -0.14
C ASN A 137 10.11 -10.09 1.21
N GLU A 138 8.87 -10.08 1.69
CA GLU A 138 8.47 -9.44 2.96
C GLU A 138 9.30 -9.90 4.17
N GLY A 139 9.73 -11.17 4.19
CA GLY A 139 10.59 -11.72 5.25
C GLY A 139 11.99 -11.11 5.27
N ASP A 140 12.55 -10.76 4.11
CA ASP A 140 13.85 -10.09 4.01
C ASP A 140 13.79 -8.67 4.60
N TYR A 141 12.68 -7.95 4.38
CA TYR A 141 12.46 -6.64 4.98
C TYR A 141 12.26 -6.74 6.50
N LEU A 142 11.47 -7.70 6.96
CA LEU A 142 11.28 -7.92 8.40
C LEU A 142 12.60 -8.24 9.11
N LYS A 143 13.40 -9.14 8.53
CA LYS A 143 14.71 -9.53 9.07
C LYS A 143 15.66 -8.34 9.19
N TYR A 144 15.69 -7.48 8.18
CA TYR A 144 16.49 -6.26 8.19
C TYR A 144 16.20 -5.38 9.42
N TYR A 145 14.93 -5.08 9.68
CA TYR A 145 14.54 -4.27 10.82
C TYR A 145 14.81 -4.95 12.16
N LEU A 146 14.61 -6.26 12.25
CA LEU A 146 14.92 -7.02 13.45
C LEU A 146 16.41 -6.95 13.80
N GLU A 147 17.29 -7.17 12.83
CA GLU A 147 18.74 -7.11 13.03
C GLU A 147 19.17 -5.71 13.50
N LYS A 148 18.67 -4.66 12.85
CA LYS A 148 18.94 -3.26 13.20
C LYS A 148 18.42 -2.87 14.58
N TYR A 149 17.24 -3.36 14.95
CA TYR A 149 16.67 -3.07 16.26
C TYR A 149 17.43 -3.79 17.37
N GLN A 150 17.80 -5.07 17.14
CA GLN A 150 18.55 -5.88 18.10
C GLN A 150 20.00 -5.42 18.28
N SER A 151 20.67 -4.94 17.24
CA SER A 151 21.98 -4.29 17.35
C SER A 151 21.90 -2.93 18.05
N GLY A 152 20.68 -2.41 18.23
CA GLY A 152 20.45 -1.07 18.73
C GLY A 152 20.93 -0.02 17.74
N ASP A 153 20.88 -0.25 16.44
CA ASP A 153 21.13 0.77 15.41
C ASP A 153 19.92 1.68 15.20
N ILE A 154 18.72 1.18 15.47
CA ILE A 154 17.45 1.88 15.33
C ILE A 154 16.61 1.70 16.59
N ASP A 155 15.78 2.69 16.88
CA ASP A 155 14.86 2.69 18.02
C ASP A 155 13.39 2.60 17.56
N CYS A 156 13.12 3.03 16.31
CA CYS A 156 11.77 3.15 15.78
C CYS A 156 11.70 2.89 14.27
N ILE A 157 10.62 2.25 13.82
CA ILE A 157 10.42 1.83 12.43
C ILE A 157 9.24 2.57 11.81
N PHE A 158 9.35 2.99 10.56
CA PHE A 158 8.24 3.51 9.76
C PHE A 158 8.07 2.62 8.54
N THR A 159 6.89 2.03 8.40
CA THR A 159 6.70 1.03 7.35
C THR A 159 5.42 1.23 6.54
N SER A 160 5.60 1.02 5.24
CA SER A 160 4.59 0.94 4.20
C SER A 160 3.97 -0.46 4.10
N PHE A 161 4.59 -1.49 4.68
CA PHE A 161 4.12 -2.86 4.68
C PHE A 161 3.22 -3.16 5.88
N GLY A 162 2.03 -3.72 5.61
CA GLY A 162 1.08 -4.09 6.68
C GLY A 162 1.60 -5.22 7.56
N TYR A 163 2.19 -6.25 6.95
CA TYR A 163 2.78 -7.38 7.67
C TYR A 163 3.87 -6.94 8.67
N ILE A 164 4.80 -6.09 8.24
CA ILE A 164 5.88 -5.55 9.07
C ILE A 164 5.30 -4.72 10.23
N TYR A 165 4.35 -3.83 9.93
CA TYR A 165 3.67 -3.03 10.95
C TYR A 165 3.02 -3.90 12.02
N ASN A 166 2.21 -4.89 11.61
CA ASN A 166 1.49 -5.77 12.52
C ASN A 166 2.45 -6.62 13.35
N TYR A 167 3.54 -7.10 12.76
CA TYR A 167 4.58 -7.84 13.48
C TYR A 167 5.18 -6.99 14.61
N PHE A 168 5.71 -5.81 14.30
CA PHE A 168 6.39 -4.98 15.32
C PHE A 168 5.41 -4.45 16.37
N LYS A 169 4.19 -4.09 15.97
CA LYS A 169 3.15 -3.64 16.90
C LYS A 169 2.78 -4.74 17.90
N LYS A 170 2.67 -5.99 17.45
CA LYS A 170 2.39 -7.15 18.32
C LYS A 170 3.51 -7.43 19.33
N HIS A 171 4.75 -7.08 18.99
CA HIS A 171 5.93 -7.27 19.85
C HIS A 171 6.28 -6.04 20.69
N ASN A 172 5.39 -5.02 20.74
CA ASN A 172 5.61 -3.76 21.46
C ASN A 172 6.90 -3.03 21.05
N ILE A 173 7.32 -3.18 19.78
CA ILE A 173 8.42 -2.44 19.21
C ILE A 173 7.87 -1.16 18.54
N PRO A 174 8.45 0.03 18.77
CA PRO A 174 7.96 1.28 18.19
C PRO A 174 7.89 1.22 16.66
N VAL A 175 6.67 1.34 16.13
CA VAL A 175 6.42 1.27 14.70
C VAL A 175 5.27 2.19 14.28
N TYR A 176 5.48 2.94 13.20
CA TYR A 176 4.51 3.86 12.62
C TYR A 176 4.16 3.43 11.20
N ARG A 177 2.87 3.54 10.88
CA ARG A 177 2.33 3.08 9.60
C ARG A 177 2.31 4.23 8.59
N ILE A 178 3.16 4.15 7.57
CA ILE A 178 3.09 5.05 6.41
C ILE A 178 1.89 4.60 5.57
N GLN A 179 0.69 5.16 5.77
CA GLN A 179 -0.51 4.80 5.01
C GLN A 179 -0.75 5.70 3.79
N ALA A 180 -1.35 5.14 2.72
CA ALA A 180 -1.93 5.94 1.65
C ALA A 180 -3.00 6.90 2.21
N THR A 181 -3.04 8.14 1.72
CA THR A 181 -3.99 9.15 2.21
C THR A 181 -5.34 9.03 1.51
N ASN A 182 -6.37 9.69 2.05
CA ASN A 182 -7.68 9.70 1.42
C ASN A 182 -7.62 10.30 0.00
N ILE A 183 -6.77 11.30 -0.22
CA ILE A 183 -6.57 11.92 -1.54
C ILE A 183 -5.89 10.93 -2.49
N ASP A 184 -4.84 10.23 -2.05
CA ASP A 184 -4.16 9.21 -2.86
C ASP A 184 -5.12 8.11 -3.30
N ILE A 185 -5.95 7.63 -2.36
CA ILE A 185 -6.96 6.59 -2.59
C ILE A 185 -7.96 7.04 -3.66
N LYS A 186 -8.54 8.24 -3.51
CA LYS A 186 -9.51 8.79 -4.46
C LYS A 186 -8.91 9.01 -5.84
N ASN A 187 -7.70 9.55 -5.91
CA ASN A 187 -7.00 9.80 -7.17
C ASN A 187 -6.73 8.51 -7.94
N ARG A 188 -6.31 7.44 -7.24
CA ARG A 188 -6.10 6.13 -7.86
C ARG A 188 -7.42 5.48 -8.25
N PHE A 189 -8.46 5.64 -7.44
CA PHE A 189 -9.79 5.14 -7.79
C PHE A 189 -10.34 5.79 -9.06
N PHE A 190 -10.17 7.10 -9.21
CA PHE A 190 -10.57 7.82 -10.42
C PHE A 190 -9.91 7.23 -11.67
N LYS A 191 -8.60 6.94 -11.60
CA LYS A 191 -7.87 6.26 -12.69
C LYS A 191 -8.46 4.88 -12.98
N LEU A 192 -8.75 4.08 -11.95
CA LEU A 192 -9.36 2.76 -12.12
C LEU A 192 -10.72 2.84 -12.82
N LYS A 193 -11.60 3.73 -12.34
CA LYS A 193 -12.95 3.94 -12.90
C LYS A 193 -12.90 4.29 -14.39
N ASN A 194 -11.96 5.14 -14.79
CA ASN A 194 -11.74 5.50 -16.18
C ASN A 194 -11.28 4.30 -17.01
N SER A 195 -10.28 3.54 -16.52
CA SER A 195 -9.79 2.33 -17.20
C SER A 195 -10.89 1.28 -17.38
N VAL A 196 -11.71 1.02 -16.36
CA VAL A 196 -12.87 0.11 -16.44
C VAL A 196 -13.86 0.57 -17.51
N SER A 197 -14.17 1.86 -17.53
CA SER A 197 -15.12 2.44 -18.50
C SER A 197 -14.61 2.29 -19.94
N LEU A 198 -13.31 2.49 -20.16
CA LEU A 198 -12.67 2.32 -21.47
C LEU A 198 -12.68 0.85 -21.92
N THR A 199 -12.32 -0.10 -21.04
CA THR A 199 -12.34 -1.53 -21.36
C THR A 199 -13.74 -2.02 -21.74
N LYS A 200 -14.78 -1.53 -21.05
CA LYS A 200 -16.17 -1.84 -21.41
C LYS A 200 -16.51 -1.30 -22.81
N ARG A 201 -16.19 -0.04 -23.10
CA ARG A 201 -16.46 0.57 -24.41
C ARG A 201 -15.77 -0.17 -25.55
N VAL A 202 -14.51 -0.56 -25.40
CA VAL A 202 -13.77 -1.34 -26.41
C VAL A 202 -14.44 -2.69 -26.69
N LYS A 203 -14.92 -3.39 -25.65
CA LYS A 203 -15.67 -4.64 -25.82
C LYS A 203 -17.00 -4.41 -26.56
N PHE A 204 -17.71 -3.32 -26.26
CA PHE A 204 -18.97 -2.98 -26.94
C PHE A 204 -18.80 -2.47 -28.37
N SER A 205 -17.65 -1.88 -28.72
CA SER A 205 -17.34 -1.45 -30.10
C SER A 205 -16.76 -2.55 -30.98
N ASN A 206 -16.45 -3.73 -30.40
CA ASN A 206 -15.91 -4.87 -31.12
C ASN A 206 -16.77 -6.15 -30.95
N PRO A 207 -18.10 -6.11 -31.12
CA PRO A 207 -18.86 -7.34 -31.28
C PRO A 207 -18.50 -7.90 -32.64
N LEU A 208 -17.90 -9.08 -32.66
CA LEU A 208 -17.56 -9.81 -33.88
C LEU A 208 -18.72 -9.71 -34.89
N GLN A 209 -18.39 -9.22 -36.10
CA GLN A 209 -19.05 -9.62 -37.32
C GLN A 209 -18.94 -11.15 -37.41
N VAL A 210 -19.86 -11.86 -36.75
CA VAL A 210 -20.21 -13.22 -37.11
C VAL A 210 -21.32 -13.05 -38.13
N TRP A 211 -20.94 -12.94 -39.40
CA TRP A 211 -21.85 -13.25 -40.48
C TRP A 211 -21.84 -14.77 -40.59
N ASP A 212 -23.01 -15.36 -40.37
CA ASP A 212 -23.31 -16.71 -40.81
C ASP A 212 -23.04 -16.80 -42.32
N GLU A 213 -22.19 -17.75 -42.73
CA GLU A 213 -22.26 -18.48 -44.01
C GLU A 213 -21.35 -19.72 -43.98
#